data_AF-C9S5L7-F1
#
_entry.id   AF-C9S5L7-F1
#
_cell.length_a   1.000
_cell.length_b   1.000
_cell.length_c   1.000
_cell.angle_alpha   90.00
_cell.angle_beta   90.00
_cell.angle_gamma   90.00
#
_symmetry.space_group_name_H-M   'P 1'
#
loop_
_entity.id
_entity.type
_entity.pdbx_description
1 polymer ?
#
loop_
_entity_poly.entity_id
_entity_poly.type
_entity_poly.pdbx_seq_one_letter_code
_entity_poly.pdbx_strand_id
1 'polypeptide(L)'
;MGSHAEAPELALAIPTPDERTATWTATHPHWGAALDLDVYHRREHFLTTVPQSRNGGITHWILTDPSAGPGARPVLSSCESIRKRCLVASPDGTVREGVTHGIASTPSIRGAVFGAPGNRVWAVWTRGYYGGLKKPEGNTFHILRVSIEDEDAADEAYLAEAMGAILGLAREEAAAWKVNNVELWNPTAKLRAAIDRAGLPHEFVDRQDTSIACLMWYGDGEVDWVANEKFGWC
;
A
#
# COMPACT_ATOMS: atom_id res chain seq x y z
N MET A 1 -2.83 0.65 45.47
CA MET A 1 -3.43 0.54 44.12
C MET A 1 -3.04 1.79 43.37
N GLY A 2 -2.45 1.67 42.18
CA GLY A 2 -2.21 2.83 41.32
C GLY A 2 -3.51 3.26 40.66
N SER A 3 -3.72 4.56 40.49
CA SER A 3 -4.79 5.06 39.63
C SER A 3 -4.49 4.67 38.19
N HIS A 4 -5.35 3.86 37.57
CA HIS A 4 -5.43 3.84 36.13
C HIS A 4 -5.87 5.25 35.70
N ALA A 5 -5.01 5.97 34.98
CA ALA A 5 -5.45 7.14 34.26
C ALA A 5 -6.46 6.66 33.20
N GLU A 6 -7.65 7.24 33.18
CA GLU A 6 -8.60 6.98 32.11
C GLU A 6 -7.93 7.41 30.79
N ALA A 7 -7.85 6.49 29.84
CA ALA A 7 -7.36 6.83 28.51
C ALA A 7 -8.33 7.86 27.91
N PRO A 8 -7.84 8.97 27.31
CA PRO A 8 -8.73 9.96 26.73
C PRO A 8 -9.60 9.29 25.67
N GLU A 9 -10.91 9.53 25.73
CA GLU A 9 -11.84 9.01 24.74
C GLU A 9 -11.47 9.60 23.37
N LEU A 10 -11.31 8.75 22.34
CA LEU A 10 -10.94 9.17 21.00
C LEU A 10 -12.06 8.83 20.03
N ALA A 11 -12.58 9.85 19.36
CA ALA A 11 -13.68 9.73 18.41
C ALA A 11 -13.22 9.97 16.98
N LEU A 12 -13.80 9.22 16.03
CA LEU A 12 -13.79 9.60 14.61
C LEU A 12 -14.94 10.57 14.36
N ALA A 13 -14.63 11.72 13.76
CA ALA A 13 -15.61 12.75 13.47
C ALA A 13 -15.45 13.30 12.04
N ILE A 14 -16.54 13.89 11.52
CA ILE A 14 -16.49 14.68 10.29
C ILE A 14 -15.88 16.05 10.64
N PRO A 15 -14.85 16.52 9.91
CA PRO A 15 -14.25 17.83 10.16
C PRO A 15 -15.15 18.99 9.69
N THR A 16 -15.02 20.14 10.35
CA THR A 16 -15.52 21.43 9.85
C THR A 16 -14.81 21.81 8.54
N PRO A 17 -15.30 22.82 7.78
CA PRO A 17 -14.59 23.32 6.60
C PRO A 17 -13.15 23.76 6.91
N ASP A 18 -12.94 24.36 8.07
CA ASP A 18 -11.64 24.90 8.50
C ASP A 18 -10.72 23.80 9.01
N GLU A 19 -11.24 22.85 9.81
CA GLU A 19 -10.50 21.64 10.22
C GLU A 19 -10.05 20.83 8.99
N ARG A 20 -10.91 20.68 7.97
CA ARG A 20 -10.57 20.01 6.71
C ARG A 20 -9.53 20.79 5.91
N THR A 21 -9.62 22.11 5.90
CA THR A 21 -8.60 22.96 5.25
C THR A 21 -7.26 22.79 5.96
N ALA A 22 -7.24 22.77 7.30
CA ALA A 22 -6.04 22.49 8.08
C ALA A 22 -5.47 21.08 7.82
N THR A 23 -6.30 20.04 7.66
CA THR A 23 -5.81 18.70 7.25
C THR A 23 -5.14 18.74 5.88
N TRP A 24 -5.70 19.48 4.93
CA TRP A 24 -5.09 19.69 3.60
C TRP A 24 -3.77 20.50 3.70
N THR A 25 -3.68 21.50 4.57
CA THR A 25 -2.41 22.21 4.81
C THR A 25 -1.34 21.28 5.40
N ALA A 26 -1.72 20.37 6.31
CA ALA A 26 -0.82 19.38 6.89
C ALA A 26 -0.37 18.29 5.90
N THR A 27 -1.22 17.90 4.94
CA THR A 27 -0.89 16.90 3.91
C THR A 27 -0.18 17.50 2.68
N HIS A 28 -0.29 18.81 2.42
CA HIS A 28 0.33 19.51 1.29
C HIS A 28 1.83 19.18 1.08
N PRO A 29 2.72 19.16 2.09
CA PRO A 29 4.13 18.81 1.89
C PRO A 29 4.38 17.40 1.33
N HIS A 30 3.39 16.51 1.40
CA HIS A 30 3.48 15.11 0.96
C HIS A 30 2.67 14.84 -0.33
N TRP A 31 1.54 15.54 -0.51
CA TRP A 31 0.57 15.30 -1.58
C TRP A 31 0.42 16.46 -2.58
N GLY A 32 1.06 17.59 -2.30
CA GLY A 32 0.85 18.87 -2.95
C GLY A 32 2.12 19.68 -3.22
N ALA A 33 3.31 19.19 -2.84
CA ALA A 33 4.58 19.93 -2.93
C ALA A 33 4.99 20.41 -4.34
N ALA A 34 4.35 19.91 -5.40
CA ALA A 34 4.50 20.39 -6.78
C ALA A 34 3.55 21.56 -7.16
N LEU A 35 2.77 22.07 -6.19
CA LEU A 35 1.79 23.14 -6.33
C LEU A 35 1.96 24.14 -5.19
N ASP A 36 1.73 25.43 -5.44
CA ASP A 36 1.55 26.40 -4.36
C ASP A 36 0.36 26.01 -3.47
N LEU A 37 0.44 26.31 -2.17
CA LEU A 37 -0.57 25.89 -1.19
C LEU A 37 -2.00 26.31 -1.58
N ASP A 38 -2.18 27.52 -2.12
CA ASP A 38 -3.48 28.01 -2.61
C ASP A 38 -3.98 27.24 -3.84
N VAL A 39 -3.07 26.79 -4.72
CA VAL A 39 -3.40 25.97 -5.89
C VAL A 39 -3.81 24.57 -5.43
N TYR A 40 -3.10 24.02 -4.44
CA TYR A 40 -3.43 22.75 -3.80
C TYR A 40 -4.80 22.80 -3.11
N HIS A 41 -5.10 23.82 -2.30
CA HIS A 41 -6.42 23.94 -1.67
C HIS A 41 -7.55 24.04 -2.71
N ARG A 42 -7.35 24.76 -3.82
CA ARG A 42 -8.32 24.77 -4.93
C ARG A 42 -8.47 23.38 -5.59
N ARG A 43 -7.38 22.60 -5.70
CA ARG A 43 -7.40 21.21 -6.18
C ARG A 43 -8.23 20.32 -5.27
N GLU A 44 -8.01 20.36 -3.95
CA GLU A 44 -8.73 19.47 -3.01
C GLU A 44 -10.21 19.83 -2.95
N HIS A 45 -10.56 21.13 -2.92
CA HIS A 45 -11.94 21.57 -3.09
C HIS A 45 -12.58 21.03 -4.37
N PHE A 46 -11.92 21.15 -5.52
CA PHE A 46 -12.41 20.60 -6.79
C PHE A 46 -12.57 19.07 -6.75
N LEU A 47 -11.63 18.34 -6.12
CA LEU A 47 -11.71 16.89 -5.97
C LEU A 47 -12.90 16.42 -5.11
N THR A 48 -13.52 17.28 -4.31
CA THR A 48 -14.81 16.96 -3.66
C THR A 48 -16.01 16.98 -4.64
N THR A 49 -15.87 17.65 -5.79
CA THR A 49 -16.96 17.88 -6.76
C THR A 49 -17.00 16.90 -7.93
N VAL A 50 -15.93 16.13 -8.15
CA VAL A 50 -15.84 15.16 -9.26
C VAL A 50 -16.86 14.01 -9.10
N PRO A 51 -17.29 13.32 -10.18
CA PRO A 51 -18.41 12.38 -10.14
C PRO A 51 -18.31 11.24 -9.10
N GLN A 52 -17.10 10.82 -8.73
CA GLN A 52 -16.83 9.78 -7.72
C GLN A 52 -16.86 10.33 -6.27
N SER A 53 -16.69 11.63 -6.06
CA SER A 53 -16.54 12.24 -4.74
C SER A 53 -17.76 13.04 -4.30
N ARG A 54 -18.46 13.66 -5.26
CA ARG A 54 -19.64 14.50 -5.01
C ARG A 54 -20.77 13.72 -4.31
N ASN A 55 -21.70 14.46 -3.70
CA ASN A 55 -22.93 13.92 -3.12
C ASN A 55 -22.70 12.81 -2.06
N GLY A 56 -21.62 12.94 -1.27
CA GLY A 56 -21.23 11.92 -0.28
C GLY A 56 -20.46 10.71 -0.87
N GLY A 57 -19.87 10.88 -2.06
CA GLY A 57 -18.92 9.92 -2.63
C GLY A 57 -17.55 9.91 -1.93
N ILE A 58 -17.19 11.01 -1.26
CA ILE A 58 -16.02 11.10 -0.35
C ILE A 58 -16.47 11.57 1.03
N THR A 59 -15.98 10.90 2.07
CA THR A 59 -16.11 11.33 3.47
C THR A 59 -14.74 11.64 4.03
N HIS A 60 -14.55 12.83 4.59
CA HIS A 60 -13.33 13.21 5.30
C HIS A 60 -13.53 12.89 6.77
N TRP A 61 -12.49 12.38 7.42
CA TRP A 61 -12.49 11.98 8.83
C TRP A 61 -11.35 12.65 9.55
N ILE A 62 -11.58 13.01 10.81
CA ILE A 62 -10.54 13.32 11.78
C ILE A 62 -10.67 12.40 12.99
N LEU A 63 -9.53 12.03 13.58
CA LEU A 63 -9.46 11.49 14.93
C LEU A 63 -9.31 12.67 15.89
N THR A 64 -10.15 12.73 16.91
CA THR A 64 -10.27 13.89 17.81
C THR A 64 -10.65 13.47 19.23
N ASP A 65 -10.31 14.31 20.20
CA ASP A 65 -10.99 14.35 21.50
C ASP A 65 -12.46 14.79 21.27
N PRO A 66 -13.47 14.06 21.78
CA PRO A 66 -14.89 14.40 21.65
C PRO A 66 -15.39 15.38 22.72
N SER A 67 -14.64 15.64 23.79
CA SER A 67 -15.01 16.60 24.84
C SER A 67 -14.93 18.04 24.37
N ALA A 68 -14.11 18.30 23.34
CA ALA A 68 -13.95 19.60 22.71
C ALA A 68 -14.91 19.78 21.51
N GLY A 69 -15.50 20.97 21.39
CA GLY A 69 -16.43 21.30 20.31
C GLY A 69 -15.75 21.43 18.93
N PRO A 70 -16.49 21.27 17.81
CA PRO A 70 -15.97 21.50 16.47
C PRO A 70 -15.33 22.89 16.31
N GLY A 71 -14.15 22.95 15.69
CA GLY A 71 -13.32 24.14 15.56
C GLY A 71 -12.44 24.46 16.77
N ALA A 72 -12.70 23.90 17.95
CA ALA A 72 -11.86 24.01 19.14
C ALA A 72 -11.12 22.70 19.50
N ARG A 73 -11.54 21.58 18.91
CA ARG A 73 -11.02 20.24 19.16
C ARG A 73 -9.72 19.93 18.39
N PRO A 74 -8.82 19.10 18.94
CA PRO A 74 -7.56 18.77 18.29
C PRO A 74 -7.76 17.78 17.14
N VAL A 75 -7.26 18.11 15.95
CA VAL A 75 -7.12 17.15 14.84
C VAL A 75 -5.87 16.31 15.10
N LEU A 76 -6.06 15.11 15.65
CA LEU A 76 -4.97 14.19 16.04
C LEU A 76 -4.50 13.31 14.87
N SER A 77 -5.39 13.04 13.92
CA SER A 77 -5.11 12.33 12.66
C SER A 77 -6.25 12.62 11.67
N SER A 78 -6.06 12.32 10.37
CA SER A 78 -7.07 12.52 9.34
C SER A 78 -6.94 11.53 8.18
N CYS A 79 -8.06 11.17 7.55
CA CYS A 79 -8.09 10.42 6.29
C CYS A 79 -9.40 10.62 5.52
N GLU A 80 -9.37 10.36 4.22
CA GLU A 80 -10.57 10.25 3.39
C GLU A 80 -10.98 8.79 3.18
N SER A 81 -12.29 8.54 3.17
CA SER A 81 -12.87 7.30 2.64
C SER A 81 -13.74 7.59 1.42
N ILE A 82 -13.40 6.98 0.28
CA ILE A 82 -14.13 7.11 -0.98
C ILE A 82 -15.09 5.94 -1.12
N ARG A 83 -16.39 6.26 -1.18
CA ARG A 83 -17.49 5.31 -1.34
C ARG A 83 -17.59 4.86 -2.79
N LYS A 84 -17.14 3.66 -3.09
CA LYS A 84 -17.28 3.01 -4.39
C LYS A 84 -18.44 2.03 -4.39
N ARG A 85 -19.05 1.85 -5.56
CA ARG A 85 -19.97 0.73 -5.82
C ARG A 85 -19.17 -0.44 -6.37
N CYS A 86 -19.42 -1.63 -5.87
CA CYS A 86 -18.87 -2.87 -6.38
C CYS A 86 -19.99 -3.83 -6.81
N LEU A 87 -19.62 -4.81 -7.62
CA LEU A 87 -20.40 -6.03 -7.79
C LEU A 87 -19.61 -7.15 -7.09
N VAL A 88 -20.29 -7.96 -6.29
CA VAL A 88 -19.72 -9.14 -5.63
C VAL A 88 -20.44 -10.37 -6.17
N ALA A 89 -19.69 -11.31 -6.73
CA ALA A 89 -20.20 -12.64 -7.07
C ALA A 89 -20.03 -13.59 -5.87
N SER A 90 -21.08 -14.31 -5.52
CA SER A 90 -21.03 -15.45 -4.59
C SER A 90 -20.58 -16.73 -5.31
N PRO A 91 -20.08 -17.76 -4.60
CA PRO A 91 -19.71 -19.05 -5.20
C PRO A 91 -20.86 -19.79 -5.91
N ASP A 92 -22.11 -19.44 -5.61
CA ASP A 92 -23.32 -19.93 -6.29
C ASP A 92 -23.65 -19.20 -7.61
N GLY A 93 -22.83 -18.22 -8.02
CA GLY A 93 -23.02 -17.39 -9.21
C GLY A 93 -23.87 -16.13 -8.99
N THR A 94 -24.42 -15.91 -7.80
CA THR A 94 -25.25 -14.72 -7.50
C THR A 94 -24.42 -13.45 -7.48
N VAL A 95 -24.75 -12.48 -8.34
CA VAL A 95 -24.12 -11.15 -8.34
C VAL A 95 -24.97 -10.16 -7.56
N ARG A 96 -24.36 -9.47 -6.59
CA ARG A 96 -25.00 -8.39 -5.79
C ARG A 96 -24.26 -7.06 -5.89
N GLU A 97 -25.00 -5.97 -5.99
CA GLU A 97 -24.46 -4.61 -5.83
C GLU A 97 -24.08 -4.39 -4.36
N GLY A 98 -22.89 -3.84 -4.13
CA GLY A 98 -22.34 -3.58 -2.81
C GLY A 98 -21.66 -2.21 -2.73
N VAL A 99 -21.31 -1.80 -1.51
CA VAL A 99 -20.54 -0.61 -1.23
C VAL A 99 -19.18 -1.02 -0.67
N THR A 100 -18.11 -0.52 -1.27
CA THR A 100 -16.76 -0.58 -0.70
C THR A 100 -16.28 0.82 -0.34
N HIS A 101 -15.50 0.92 0.73
CA HIS A 101 -14.83 2.16 1.12
C HIS A 101 -13.34 2.01 0.83
N GLY A 102 -12.84 2.76 -0.14
CA GLY A 102 -11.40 2.95 -0.31
C GLY A 102 -10.91 3.96 0.71
N ILE A 103 -10.22 3.51 1.75
CA ILE A 103 -9.48 4.37 2.68
C ILE A 103 -8.05 4.47 2.17
N ALA A 104 -7.52 5.69 2.06
CA ALA A 104 -6.12 5.93 1.72
C ALA A 104 -5.45 6.74 2.82
N SER A 105 -4.35 6.22 3.35
CA SER A 105 -3.34 6.98 4.12
C SER A 105 -2.07 7.05 3.29
N THR A 106 -1.35 8.18 3.36
CA THR A 106 -0.25 8.61 2.45
C THR A 106 0.59 7.48 1.83
N PRO A 107 0.25 7.00 0.62
CA PRO A 107 0.96 5.95 -0.07
C PRO A 107 1.61 6.53 -1.32
N SER A 108 2.89 6.93 -1.23
CA SER A 108 3.69 7.02 -2.44
C SER A 108 3.69 5.64 -3.09
N ILE A 109 3.05 5.47 -4.26
CA ILE A 109 3.14 4.20 -4.99
C ILE A 109 4.61 4.06 -5.43
N ARG A 110 5.32 3.23 -4.69
CA ARG A 110 6.68 2.78 -5.00
C ARG A 110 6.51 1.43 -5.70
N GLY A 111 6.83 1.36 -6.98
CA GLY A 111 6.50 0.23 -7.83
C GLY A 111 6.76 0.52 -9.31
N ALA A 112 6.68 -0.52 -10.13
CA ALA A 112 6.86 -0.45 -11.57
C ALA A 112 5.72 -1.17 -12.31
N VAL A 113 5.52 -0.77 -13.57
CA VAL A 113 4.66 -1.47 -14.53
C VAL A 113 5.39 -1.54 -15.87
N PHE A 114 5.32 -2.71 -16.49
CA PHE A 114 5.86 -3.00 -17.82
C PHE A 114 4.72 -3.49 -18.72
N GLY A 115 4.78 -3.16 -20.01
CA GLY A 115 3.82 -3.62 -21.00
C GLY A 115 2.57 -2.75 -21.21
N ALA A 116 1.73 -3.19 -22.15
CA ALA A 116 0.44 -2.59 -22.47
C ALA A 116 -0.72 -3.33 -21.76
N PRO A 117 -1.85 -2.67 -21.45
CA PRO A 117 -2.99 -3.28 -20.76
C PRO A 117 -3.48 -4.58 -21.42
N GLY A 118 -3.69 -5.63 -20.63
CA GLY A 118 -3.99 -6.98 -21.09
C GLY A 118 -2.76 -7.89 -21.18
N ASN A 119 -1.55 -7.34 -21.04
CA ASN A 119 -0.31 -8.10 -20.89
C ASN A 119 0.68 -7.38 -19.95
N ARG A 120 0.20 -6.63 -18.95
CA ARG A 120 1.11 -5.94 -18.03
C ARG A 120 1.71 -6.90 -17.01
N VAL A 121 2.99 -6.69 -16.72
CA VAL A 121 3.59 -7.15 -15.46
C VAL A 121 3.75 -5.91 -14.59
N TRP A 122 3.36 -5.99 -13.31
CA TRP A 122 3.56 -4.91 -12.36
C TRP A 122 4.04 -5.42 -11.01
N ALA A 123 4.76 -4.57 -10.30
CA ALA A 123 5.25 -4.83 -8.95
C ALA A 123 5.07 -3.60 -8.06
N VAL A 124 4.82 -3.84 -6.78
CA VAL A 124 4.78 -2.80 -5.74
C VAL A 124 5.71 -3.17 -4.60
N TRP A 125 6.33 -2.17 -3.97
CA TRP A 125 7.42 -2.39 -3.04
C TRP A 125 7.49 -1.33 -1.92
N THR A 126 8.25 -1.64 -0.87
CA THR A 126 8.46 -0.77 0.30
C THR A 126 9.89 -0.89 0.84
N ARG A 127 10.22 -0.14 1.89
CA ARG A 127 11.56 -0.11 2.50
C ARG A 127 11.49 -0.14 4.03
N GLY A 128 12.28 -1.01 4.65
CA GLY A 128 12.52 -1.08 6.08
C GLY A 128 13.90 -0.53 6.43
N TYR A 129 13.95 0.54 7.23
CA TYR A 129 15.20 1.16 7.70
C TYR A 129 15.70 0.53 9.01
N TYR A 130 15.81 -0.81 9.08
CA TYR A 130 16.10 -1.52 10.33
C TYR A 130 17.51 -1.22 10.90
N GLY A 131 18.50 -0.97 10.04
CA GLY A 131 19.82 -0.44 10.43
C GLY A 131 19.91 1.09 10.47
N GLY A 132 18.86 1.78 10.02
CA GLY A 132 18.79 3.23 9.96
C GLY A 132 19.81 3.86 9.00
N LEU A 133 20.12 5.14 9.22
CA LEU A 133 21.07 5.89 8.38
C LEU A 133 22.55 5.65 8.73
N LYS A 134 22.84 4.95 9.84
CA LYS A 134 24.21 4.68 10.32
C LYS A 134 24.72 3.28 9.96
N LYS A 135 23.82 2.34 9.65
CA LYS A 135 24.12 0.97 9.23
C LYS A 135 23.24 0.58 8.03
N PRO A 136 23.42 1.21 6.84
CA PRO A 136 22.57 0.96 5.69
C PRO A 136 22.59 -0.49 5.18
N GLU A 137 23.61 -1.27 5.55
CA GLU A 137 23.68 -2.72 5.37
C GLU A 137 22.54 -3.49 6.06
N GLY A 138 21.93 -2.93 7.11
CA GLY A 138 20.76 -3.50 7.78
C GLY A 138 19.42 -3.01 7.23
N ASN A 139 19.38 -2.31 6.10
CA ASN A 139 18.14 -1.82 5.49
C ASN A 139 17.70 -2.70 4.32
N THR A 140 16.42 -3.05 4.28
CA THR A 140 15.85 -3.98 3.29
C THR A 140 14.73 -3.33 2.46
N PHE A 141 14.75 -3.58 1.15
CA PHE A 141 13.76 -3.18 0.18
C PHE A 141 12.91 -4.41 -0.13
N HIS A 142 11.62 -4.38 0.18
CA HIS A 142 10.75 -5.53 0.01
C HIS A 142 9.84 -5.29 -1.19
N ILE A 143 9.98 -6.13 -2.22
CA ILE A 143 8.98 -6.27 -3.27
C ILE A 143 7.81 -7.02 -2.64
N LEU A 144 6.73 -6.27 -2.40
CA LEU A 144 5.57 -6.73 -1.65
C LEU A 144 4.69 -7.66 -2.48
N ARG A 145 4.63 -7.42 -3.80
CA ARG A 145 3.85 -8.19 -4.76
C ARG A 145 4.42 -8.01 -6.16
N VAL A 146 4.36 -9.08 -6.96
CA VAL A 146 4.47 -9.06 -8.41
C VAL A 146 3.17 -9.66 -8.97
N SER A 147 2.65 -9.12 -10.06
CA SER A 147 1.45 -9.63 -10.73
C SER A 147 1.61 -9.57 -12.24
N ILE A 148 1.17 -10.62 -12.91
CA ILE A 148 1.05 -10.71 -14.37
C ILE A 148 -0.45 -10.60 -14.70
N GLU A 149 -0.85 -9.82 -15.72
CA GLU A 149 -2.28 -9.63 -16.06
C GLU A 149 -2.91 -10.84 -16.76
N ASP A 150 -2.14 -11.53 -17.59
CA ASP A 150 -2.51 -12.81 -18.20
C ASP A 150 -1.33 -13.77 -18.01
N GLU A 151 -1.32 -14.50 -16.89
CA GLU A 151 -0.19 -15.35 -16.55
C GLU A 151 -0.06 -16.57 -17.49
N ASP A 152 -1.15 -17.00 -18.13
CA ASP A 152 -1.16 -18.19 -19.00
C ASP A 152 -0.77 -17.88 -20.46
N ALA A 153 -1.08 -16.69 -20.97
CA ALA A 153 -0.66 -16.26 -22.30
C ALA A 153 0.73 -15.58 -22.34
N ALA A 154 1.31 -15.21 -21.20
CA ALA A 154 2.57 -14.49 -21.15
C ALA A 154 3.79 -15.35 -21.53
N ASP A 155 4.47 -14.96 -22.61
CA ASP A 155 5.69 -15.59 -23.12
C ASP A 155 6.89 -15.45 -22.16
N GLU A 156 7.77 -16.47 -22.12
CA GLU A 156 8.94 -16.52 -21.23
C GLU A 156 9.96 -15.40 -21.48
N ALA A 157 10.20 -15.01 -22.75
CA ALA A 157 11.15 -13.96 -23.07
C ALA A 157 10.56 -12.58 -22.73
N TYR A 158 9.25 -12.38 -22.97
CA TYR A 158 8.53 -11.20 -22.52
C TYR A 158 8.53 -11.05 -21.00
N LEU A 159 8.28 -12.13 -20.25
CA LEU A 159 8.35 -12.12 -18.78
C LEU A 159 9.77 -11.84 -18.28
N ALA A 160 10.81 -12.36 -18.95
CA ALA A 160 12.19 -12.07 -18.61
C ALA A 160 12.58 -10.60 -18.85
N GLU A 161 12.14 -10.01 -19.97
CA GLU A 161 12.32 -8.58 -20.26
C GLU A 161 11.61 -7.71 -19.21
N ALA A 162 10.34 -8.04 -18.91
CA ALA A 162 9.52 -7.33 -17.94
C ALA A 162 10.13 -7.39 -16.52
N MET A 163 10.54 -8.58 -16.06
CA MET A 163 11.18 -8.74 -14.76
C MET A 163 12.56 -8.08 -14.71
N GLY A 164 13.33 -8.12 -15.81
CA GLY A 164 14.59 -7.40 -15.93
C GLY A 164 14.43 -5.89 -15.75
N ALA A 165 13.45 -5.28 -16.42
CA ALA A 165 13.14 -3.85 -16.29
C ALA A 165 12.62 -3.48 -14.89
N ILE A 166 11.68 -4.25 -14.35
CA ILE A 166 11.07 -4.04 -13.02
C ILE A 166 12.12 -4.14 -11.90
N LEU A 167 12.98 -5.17 -11.94
CA LEU A 167 14.05 -5.36 -10.95
C LEU A 167 15.23 -4.39 -11.16
N GLY A 168 15.45 -3.93 -12.39
CA GLY A 168 16.37 -2.82 -12.68
C GLY A 168 15.98 -1.56 -11.91
N LEU A 169 14.75 -1.07 -12.10
CA LEU A 169 14.26 0.12 -11.41
C LEU A 169 14.23 -0.07 -9.89
N ALA A 170 13.83 -1.24 -9.39
CA ALA A 170 13.86 -1.56 -7.95
C ALA A 170 15.27 -1.42 -7.34
N ARG A 171 16.32 -1.83 -8.07
CA ARG A 171 17.73 -1.72 -7.62
C ARG A 171 18.23 -0.27 -7.65
N GLU A 172 17.89 0.51 -8.68
CA GLU A 172 18.21 1.95 -8.74
C GLU A 172 17.55 2.71 -7.59
N GLU A 173 16.28 2.42 -7.33
CA GLU A 173 15.51 3.00 -6.23
C GLU A 173 16.03 2.60 -4.84
N ALA A 174 16.41 1.34 -4.65
CA ALA A 174 17.00 0.85 -3.41
C ALA A 174 18.34 1.57 -3.11
N ALA A 175 19.21 1.70 -4.12
CA ALA A 175 20.45 2.45 -4.01
C ALA A 175 20.19 3.94 -3.67
N ALA A 176 19.25 4.59 -4.36
CA ALA A 176 18.88 5.98 -4.12
C ALA A 176 18.34 6.23 -2.70
N TRP A 177 17.61 5.28 -2.12
CA TRP A 177 17.06 5.38 -0.76
C TRP A 177 17.98 4.79 0.33
N LYS A 178 19.21 4.36 -0.02
CA LYS A 178 20.23 3.75 0.86
C LYS A 178 19.77 2.46 1.54
N VAL A 179 19.33 1.53 0.72
CA VAL A 179 18.78 0.23 1.09
C VAL A 179 19.55 -0.85 0.32
N ASN A 180 20.26 -1.72 1.03
CA ASN A 180 21.33 -2.55 0.43
C ASN A 180 20.89 -3.97 0.07
N ASN A 181 19.77 -4.45 0.61
CA ASN A 181 19.16 -5.74 0.30
C ASN A 181 17.83 -5.53 -0.45
N VAL A 182 17.57 -6.29 -1.52
CA VAL A 182 16.32 -6.27 -2.30
C VAL A 182 15.71 -7.66 -2.26
N GLU A 183 14.54 -7.80 -1.63
CA GLU A 183 13.87 -9.08 -1.44
C GLU A 183 12.55 -9.17 -2.21
N LEU A 184 12.43 -10.18 -3.07
CA LEU A 184 11.15 -10.75 -3.46
C LEU A 184 10.87 -11.99 -2.59
N TRP A 185 9.61 -12.20 -2.24
CA TRP A 185 9.15 -13.27 -1.37
C TRP A 185 8.25 -14.25 -2.12
N ASN A 186 8.40 -15.55 -1.82
CA ASN A 186 7.64 -16.66 -2.40
C ASN A 186 7.35 -16.56 -3.93
N PRO A 187 8.36 -16.32 -4.79
CA PRO A 187 8.14 -16.22 -6.23
C PRO A 187 7.68 -17.56 -6.83
N THR A 188 6.64 -17.53 -7.67
CA THR A 188 6.16 -18.71 -8.41
C THR A 188 7.26 -19.29 -9.29
N ALA A 189 7.18 -20.57 -9.65
CA ALA A 189 8.16 -21.20 -10.55
C ALA A 189 8.34 -20.45 -11.89
N LYS A 190 7.25 -19.86 -12.41
CA LYS A 190 7.24 -19.01 -13.61
C LYS A 190 8.00 -17.70 -13.38
N LEU A 191 7.80 -17.03 -12.25
CA LEU A 191 8.58 -15.84 -11.88
C LEU A 191 10.06 -16.16 -11.64
N ARG A 192 10.39 -17.31 -11.04
CA ARG A 192 11.80 -17.73 -10.86
C ARG A 192 12.51 -17.88 -12.20
N ALA A 193 11.92 -18.64 -13.13
CA ALA A 193 12.47 -18.81 -14.48
C ALA A 193 12.62 -17.50 -15.26
N ALA A 194 11.67 -16.55 -15.10
CA ALA A 194 11.78 -15.21 -15.68
C ALA A 194 12.94 -14.39 -15.09
N ILE A 195 13.20 -14.51 -13.78
CA ILE A 195 14.31 -13.83 -13.08
C ILE A 195 15.66 -14.44 -13.47
N ASP A 196 15.76 -15.76 -13.54
CA ASP A 196 16.94 -16.47 -14.07
C ASP A 196 17.27 -15.99 -15.50
N ARG A 197 16.25 -15.96 -16.36
CA ARG A 197 16.38 -15.56 -17.78
C ARG A 197 16.64 -14.07 -17.98
N ALA A 198 16.28 -13.21 -17.01
CA ALA A 198 16.63 -11.79 -17.01
C ALA A 198 18.12 -11.52 -16.77
N GLY A 199 18.90 -12.53 -16.34
CA GLY A 199 20.37 -12.43 -16.20
C GLY A 199 20.85 -11.49 -15.09
N LEU A 200 19.98 -11.09 -14.17
CA LEU A 200 20.34 -10.24 -13.04
C LEU A 200 21.01 -11.07 -11.93
N PRO A 201 22.08 -10.57 -11.28
CA PRO A 201 22.66 -11.23 -10.10
C PRO A 201 21.62 -11.31 -8.97
N HIS A 202 21.30 -12.54 -8.55
CA HIS A 202 20.32 -12.84 -7.51
C HIS A 202 20.64 -14.20 -6.87
N GLU A 203 19.92 -14.55 -5.81
CA GLU A 203 19.93 -15.88 -5.18
C GLU A 203 18.51 -16.26 -4.72
N PHE A 204 18.26 -17.55 -4.55
CA PHE A 204 17.03 -18.07 -3.96
C PHE A 204 17.35 -18.77 -2.64
N VAL A 205 16.71 -18.34 -1.55
CA VAL A 205 17.06 -18.74 -0.18
C VAL A 205 15.80 -19.15 0.59
N ASP A 206 15.75 -20.41 1.01
CA ASP A 206 14.72 -20.96 1.89
C ASP A 206 15.00 -20.54 3.35
N ARG A 207 14.57 -19.34 3.72
CA ARG A 207 14.82 -18.72 5.05
C ARG A 207 14.29 -19.60 6.19
N GLN A 208 15.18 -20.03 7.10
CA GLN A 208 14.84 -20.83 8.29
C GLN A 208 14.85 -20.03 9.61
N ASP A 209 15.34 -18.79 9.60
CA ASP A 209 15.73 -18.09 10.85
C ASP A 209 14.94 -16.81 11.15
N THR A 210 14.38 -16.15 10.12
CA THR A 210 13.76 -14.82 10.26
C THR A 210 12.52 -14.65 9.39
N SER A 211 11.50 -14.00 9.95
CA SER A 211 10.22 -13.69 9.29
C SER A 211 9.58 -14.89 8.57
N ILE A 212 9.29 -15.95 9.32
CA ILE A 212 8.71 -17.23 8.86
C ILE A 212 7.21 -17.26 9.18
N ALA A 213 6.37 -17.80 8.28
CA ALA A 213 4.91 -17.65 8.35
C ALA A 213 4.32 -18.35 9.59
N CYS A 214 4.05 -17.59 10.64
CA CYS A 214 3.76 -18.12 11.96
C CYS A 214 2.29 -17.96 12.38
N LEU A 215 1.42 -18.80 11.82
CA LEU A 215 0.27 -19.32 12.56
C LEU A 215 0.56 -20.78 12.91
N MET A 216 0.54 -21.13 14.20
CA MET A 216 0.76 -22.51 14.62
C MET A 216 -0.54 -23.30 14.41
N TRP A 217 -0.58 -24.09 13.34
CA TRP A 217 -1.72 -24.92 13.00
C TRP A 217 -1.74 -26.19 13.85
N TYR A 218 -2.88 -26.47 14.49
CA TYR A 218 -3.08 -27.58 15.43
C TYR A 218 -4.22 -28.54 15.01
N GLY A 219 -4.64 -28.51 13.74
CA GLY A 219 -5.75 -29.32 13.21
C GLY A 219 -5.31 -30.38 12.21
N ASP A 220 -6.12 -31.42 12.03
CA ASP A 220 -5.89 -32.44 11.00
C ASP A 220 -6.30 -31.91 9.61
N GLY A 221 -5.37 -31.87 8.67
CA GLY A 221 -5.62 -31.49 7.26
C GLY A 221 -4.39 -30.92 6.54
N GLU A 222 -4.45 -30.83 5.21
CA GLU A 222 -3.50 -30.04 4.41
C GLU A 222 -3.90 -28.55 4.41
N VAL A 223 -2.91 -27.64 4.31
CA VAL A 223 -3.11 -26.18 4.44
C VAL A 223 -2.38 -25.43 3.32
N ASP A 224 -3.14 -24.82 2.42
CA ASP A 224 -2.63 -23.92 1.38
C ASP A 224 -2.41 -22.49 1.91
N TRP A 225 -1.17 -22.00 1.83
CA TRP A 225 -0.81 -20.64 2.26
C TRP A 225 -1.03 -19.60 1.16
N VAL A 226 -2.31 -19.25 0.96
CA VAL A 226 -2.73 -18.22 0.01
C VAL A 226 -2.21 -16.83 0.44
N ALA A 227 -1.64 -16.07 -0.52
CA ALA A 227 -1.12 -14.71 -0.33
C ALA A 227 -0.05 -14.56 0.78
N ASN A 228 0.93 -15.48 0.79
CA ASN A 228 2.14 -15.39 1.62
C ASN A 228 3.10 -14.26 1.17
N GLU A 229 2.61 -13.02 1.22
CA GLU A 229 3.27 -11.78 0.79
C GLU A 229 3.64 -10.94 2.03
N LYS A 230 4.79 -10.23 2.02
CA LYS A 230 5.38 -9.58 3.22
C LYS A 230 4.46 -8.61 4.00
N PHE A 231 3.41 -8.10 3.37
CA PHE A 231 2.46 -7.18 4.01
C PHE A 231 1.29 -7.87 4.75
N GLY A 232 1.06 -9.17 4.55
CA GLY A 232 0.05 -9.96 5.29
C GLY A 232 0.47 -10.33 6.72
N TRP A 233 1.35 -9.55 7.35
CA TRP A 233 2.11 -9.90 8.55
C TRP A 233 2.05 -8.79 9.58
N CYS A 234 1.87 -9.16 10.85
CA CYS A 234 1.90 -8.29 12.02
C CYS A 234 3.30 -8.25 12.67
#